data_AF-A0AA46NCH7-F1
#
_entry.id   AF-A0AA46NCH7-F1
#
_cell.length_a   1.000
_cell.length_b   1.000
_cell.length_c   1.000
_cell.angle_alpha   90.00
_cell.angle_beta   90.00
_cell.angle_gamma   90.00
#
_symmetry.space_group_name_H-M   'P 1'
#
loop_
_entity.id
_entity.type
_entity.pdbx_description
1 polymer ?
#
loop_
_entity_poly.entity_id
_entity_poly.type
_entity_poly.pdbx_seq_one_letter_code
_entity_poly.pdbx_strand_id
1 'polypeptide(L)'
;MPQCDECGDAVEKIHRLYKQRNYCHKCYVRVFKKQDCPSCGKSSRLYKADNLAVCQQCETNRPCIRCQRIDYPIGKITEQGPVCNSCSVYFREFQACERCGVTSQRLSRISRFGDNLRVCPKCATRDYQTCQSCRRYRLIEQDVVSGKMLCKKCLTCPPLQCLTCQQQIPAGYGKYCELCTWRRILGNRIKELVNTLINPSLKGYFKDYMSWLDHEVGPHKAALLIRKHIHFFEKTSDLWRDQIPDNDSLLHRLRTSGLRKYELPIRWLVAVHHLHIDTQSKGHCSEFDQLRKLANSCPGSSLSAQILQNYYQVLINKIDLGKTSIRSARLAMKPASALMLLVSQSRLDLPTMWHVKYYLFKSPGQASAIVGFLNFLNKNYDTNLDTSWVLDEKITEKSNMKKLEKQLLAIMKAPEENFNELEWIKLGLMYFHNLDKSFFNQMDSINYRGLNDGFEVRFGDQQYWIPKLLV
;
A
#
# COMPACT_ATOMS: atom_id res chain seq x y z
N MET A 1 -7.24 -10.26 52.13
CA MET A 1 -5.91 -10.42 52.74
C MET A 1 -5.04 -11.25 51.78
N PRO A 2 -3.75 -10.95 51.60
CA PRO A 2 -2.89 -11.76 50.75
C PRO A 2 -2.71 -13.18 51.33
N GLN A 3 -2.62 -14.18 50.45
CA GLN A 3 -2.51 -15.59 50.80
C GLN A 3 -1.08 -16.10 50.56
N CYS A 4 -0.60 -16.99 51.41
CA CYS A 4 0.67 -17.68 51.20
C CYS A 4 0.47 -18.92 50.32
N ASP A 5 1.21 -19.05 49.23
CA ASP A 5 1.09 -20.17 48.28
C ASP A 5 1.73 -21.47 48.80
N GLU A 6 2.47 -21.40 49.91
CA GLU A 6 3.17 -22.55 50.52
C GLU A 6 2.35 -23.19 51.66
N CYS A 7 1.67 -22.40 52.48
CA CYS A 7 0.83 -22.94 53.58
C CYS A 7 -0.67 -22.73 53.37
N GLY A 8 -1.09 -21.93 52.38
CA GLY A 8 -2.49 -21.61 52.13
C GLY A 8 -3.09 -20.57 53.07
N ASP A 9 -2.39 -20.14 54.12
CA ASP A 9 -2.92 -19.20 55.12
C ASP A 9 -3.09 -17.78 54.55
N ALA A 10 -4.17 -17.12 54.93
CA ALA A 10 -4.35 -15.68 54.77
C ALA A 10 -3.49 -14.94 55.80
N VAL A 11 -2.62 -14.04 55.34
CA VAL A 11 -1.67 -13.30 56.20
C VAL A 11 -1.81 -11.80 55.98
N GLU A 12 -1.40 -11.00 56.98
CA GLU A 12 -1.42 -9.54 56.86
C GLU A 12 -0.42 -9.02 55.82
N LYS A 13 0.76 -9.66 55.72
CA LYS A 13 1.84 -9.24 54.83
C LYS A 13 2.63 -10.43 54.27
N ILE A 14 2.86 -10.40 52.96
CA ILE A 14 3.79 -11.32 52.29
C ILE A 14 5.21 -10.88 52.55
N HIS A 15 6.06 -11.81 53.01
CA HIS A 15 7.46 -11.53 53.31
C HIS A 15 8.34 -11.59 52.04
N ARG A 16 8.09 -12.56 51.16
CA ARG A 16 8.86 -12.77 49.93
C ARG A 16 7.94 -13.17 48.79
N LEU A 17 8.07 -12.50 47.64
CA LEU A 17 7.54 -12.96 46.36
C LEU A 17 8.70 -13.60 45.58
N TYR A 18 8.55 -14.86 45.18
CA TYR A 18 9.57 -15.59 44.40
C TYR A 18 8.89 -16.34 43.26
N LYS A 19 9.29 -16.06 42.00
CA LYS A 19 8.68 -16.64 40.79
C LYS A 19 7.13 -16.64 40.82
N GLN A 20 6.55 -15.48 41.12
CA GLN A 20 5.09 -15.26 41.24
C GLN A 20 4.40 -16.00 42.41
N ARG A 21 5.14 -16.68 43.29
CA ARG A 21 4.61 -17.30 44.51
C ARG A 21 4.88 -16.45 45.75
N ASN A 22 3.86 -16.31 46.59
CA ASN A 22 3.81 -15.55 47.82
C ASN A 22 4.20 -16.42 49.03
N TYR A 23 5.19 -15.97 49.79
CA TYR A 23 5.64 -16.64 51.01
C TYR A 23 5.44 -15.73 52.22
N CYS A 24 4.70 -16.22 53.22
CA CYS A 24 4.65 -15.60 54.54
C CYS A 24 6.01 -15.72 55.24
N HIS A 25 6.21 -14.97 56.34
CA HIS A 25 7.49 -15.00 57.05
C HIS A 25 7.88 -16.41 57.55
N LYS A 26 6.92 -17.16 58.11
CA LYS A 26 7.16 -18.53 58.60
C LYS A 26 7.62 -19.46 57.47
N CYS A 27 6.88 -19.45 56.35
CA CYS A 27 7.23 -20.25 55.17
C CYS A 27 8.57 -19.82 54.58
N TYR A 28 8.84 -18.51 54.46
CA TYR A 28 10.11 -18.01 53.98
C TYR A 28 11.30 -18.54 54.79
N VAL A 29 11.24 -18.47 56.12
CA VAL A 29 12.32 -18.99 56.99
C VAL A 29 12.46 -20.52 56.86
N ARG A 30 11.33 -21.23 56.66
CA ARG A 30 11.30 -22.69 56.50
C ARG A 30 11.92 -23.14 55.20
N VAL A 31 11.49 -22.59 54.06
CA VAL A 31 11.83 -23.09 52.71
C VAL A 31 12.99 -22.35 52.04
N PHE A 32 13.38 -21.16 52.54
CA PHE A 32 14.57 -20.44 52.08
C PHE A 32 15.72 -20.60 53.07
N LYS A 33 16.75 -21.35 52.67
CA LYS A 33 17.92 -21.69 53.51
C LYS A 33 19.12 -20.83 53.15
N LYS A 34 19.95 -20.49 54.15
CA LYS A 34 21.19 -19.74 53.93
C LYS A 34 22.16 -20.60 53.13
N GLN A 35 22.55 -20.12 51.96
CA GLN A 35 23.48 -20.74 51.02
C GLN A 35 24.22 -19.64 50.24
N ASP A 36 25.36 -19.96 49.63
CA ASP A 36 26.07 -19.02 48.78
C ASP A 36 25.40 -18.91 47.42
N CYS A 37 25.19 -17.68 46.96
CA CYS A 37 24.55 -17.42 45.67
C CYS A 37 25.44 -17.92 44.52
N PRO A 38 24.95 -18.81 43.63
CA PRO A 38 25.75 -19.34 42.53
C PRO A 38 26.18 -18.28 41.51
N SER A 39 25.55 -17.10 41.52
CA SER A 39 25.88 -15.99 40.61
C SER A 39 26.86 -14.97 41.18
N CYS A 40 26.88 -14.73 42.49
CA CYS A 40 27.71 -13.67 43.09
C CYS A 40 28.53 -14.12 44.31
N GLY A 41 28.43 -15.38 44.73
CA GLY A 41 29.16 -15.95 45.86
C GLY A 41 28.76 -15.44 47.24
N LYS A 42 27.84 -14.46 47.35
CA LYS A 42 27.41 -13.92 48.65
C LYS A 42 26.39 -14.84 49.34
N SER A 43 26.56 -15.02 50.65
CA SER A 43 25.62 -15.77 51.48
C SER A 43 24.24 -15.10 51.53
N SER A 44 23.20 -15.83 51.16
CA SER A 44 21.81 -15.35 51.15
C SER A 44 20.82 -16.49 51.36
N ARG A 45 19.56 -16.18 51.69
CA ARG A 45 18.51 -17.21 51.82
C ARG A 45 17.96 -17.57 50.43
N LEU A 46 18.25 -18.77 49.95
CA LEU A 46 17.84 -19.29 48.64
C LEU A 46 16.75 -20.36 48.79
N TYR A 47 15.87 -20.46 47.80
CA TYR A 47 14.77 -21.42 47.83
C TYR A 47 15.31 -22.83 47.68
N LYS A 48 15.15 -23.68 48.70
CA LYS A 48 15.80 -24.99 48.78
C LYS A 48 15.44 -25.93 47.61
N ALA A 49 14.24 -25.81 47.07
CA ALA A 49 13.77 -26.69 45.99
C ALA A 49 14.21 -26.23 44.59
N ASP A 50 14.80 -25.04 44.46
CA ASP A 50 15.30 -24.52 43.18
C ASP A 50 16.83 -24.45 43.19
N ASN A 51 17.47 -25.44 42.55
CA ASN A 51 18.92 -25.55 42.46
C ASN A 51 19.57 -24.40 41.66
N LEU A 52 18.79 -23.63 40.90
CA LEU A 52 19.24 -22.47 40.14
C LEU A 52 18.87 -21.15 40.83
N ALA A 53 18.40 -21.21 42.09
CA ALA A 53 18.07 -20.02 42.86
C ALA A 53 19.29 -19.12 43.03
N VAL A 54 19.11 -17.84 42.67
CA VAL A 54 20.10 -16.78 42.93
C VAL A 54 19.57 -15.85 44.01
N CYS A 55 20.46 -15.08 44.63
CA CYS A 55 20.04 -14.07 45.60
C CYS A 55 19.15 -13.02 44.93
N GLN A 56 18.31 -12.34 45.73
CA GLN A 56 17.39 -11.33 45.23
C GLN A 56 18.11 -10.26 44.38
N GLN A 57 19.29 -9.80 44.79
CA GLN A 57 20.05 -8.80 44.05
C GLN A 57 20.46 -9.30 42.64
N CYS A 58 20.89 -10.56 42.53
CA CYS A 58 21.22 -11.18 41.24
C CYS A 58 19.98 -11.45 40.39
N GLU A 59 18.83 -11.74 41.01
CA GLU A 59 17.55 -11.89 40.31
C GLU A 59 17.10 -10.55 39.70
N THR A 60 17.28 -9.46 40.43
CA THR A 60 16.88 -8.11 40.01
C THR A 60 17.83 -7.46 39.01
N ASN A 61 19.12 -7.76 39.08
CA ASN A 61 20.15 -7.17 38.21
C ASN A 61 20.25 -7.81 36.81
N ARG A 62 19.30 -8.69 36.45
CA ARG A 62 19.24 -9.26 35.10
C ARG A 62 18.69 -8.23 34.10
N PRO A 63 19.13 -8.28 32.84
CA PRO A 63 18.53 -7.49 31.77
C PRO A 63 17.01 -7.70 31.73
N CYS A 64 16.25 -6.66 31.40
CA CYS A 64 14.81 -6.82 31.22
C CYS A 64 14.56 -7.84 30.11
N ILE A 65 13.82 -8.91 30.39
CA ILE A 65 13.62 -10.01 29.43
C ILE A 65 12.99 -9.59 28.10
N ARG A 66 12.36 -8.41 28.03
CA ARG A 66 11.77 -7.86 26.80
C ARG A 66 12.64 -6.84 26.08
N CYS A 67 13.21 -5.86 26.78
CA CYS A 67 13.95 -4.76 26.16
C CYS A 67 15.46 -4.81 26.38
N GLN A 68 15.95 -5.81 27.11
CA GLN A 68 17.37 -6.06 27.41
C GLN A 68 18.12 -4.91 28.12
N ARG A 69 17.41 -3.93 28.67
CA ARG A 69 18.00 -2.84 29.48
C ARG A 69 18.54 -3.40 30.79
N ILE A 70 19.69 -2.90 31.27
CA ILE A 70 20.43 -3.45 32.43
C ILE A 70 20.34 -2.56 33.69
N ASP A 71 19.85 -1.32 33.58
CA ASP A 71 19.57 -0.44 34.72
C ASP A 71 18.18 0.17 34.59
N TYR A 72 17.25 -0.28 35.45
CA TYR A 72 15.85 0.10 35.40
C TYR A 72 15.10 -0.21 36.71
N PRO A 73 14.04 0.56 37.01
CA PRO A 73 13.11 0.19 38.08
C PRO A 73 12.27 -1.02 37.67
N ILE A 74 12.25 -2.03 38.53
CA ILE A 74 11.55 -3.31 38.31
C ILE A 74 10.05 -3.09 38.39
N GLY A 75 9.33 -3.56 37.36
CA GLY A 75 7.87 -3.53 37.34
C GLY A 75 7.21 -4.88 37.58
N LYS A 76 7.85 -5.98 37.17
CA LYS A 76 7.35 -7.34 37.42
C LYS A 76 8.53 -8.32 37.44
N ILE A 77 8.49 -9.34 38.30
CA ILE A 77 9.39 -10.49 38.23
C ILE A 77 8.55 -11.66 37.70
N THR A 78 8.96 -12.18 36.54
CA THR A 78 8.36 -13.38 35.91
C THR A 78 9.23 -14.59 36.18
N GLU A 79 8.77 -15.78 35.84
CA GLU A 79 9.57 -17.01 35.96
C GLU A 79 10.86 -16.96 35.13
N GLN A 80 10.80 -16.30 33.97
CA GLN A 80 11.92 -16.14 33.03
C GLN A 80 12.87 -15.00 33.44
N GLY A 81 12.46 -14.12 34.36
CA GLY A 81 13.29 -13.03 34.86
C GLY A 81 12.54 -11.70 35.05
N PRO A 82 13.28 -10.64 35.42
CA PRO A 82 12.73 -9.33 35.71
C PRO A 82 12.31 -8.57 34.43
N VAL A 83 11.30 -7.72 34.60
CA VAL A 83 10.73 -6.85 33.56
C VAL A 83 10.72 -5.42 34.09
N CYS A 84 11.20 -4.46 33.29
CA CYS A 84 11.16 -3.05 33.66
C CYS A 84 9.72 -2.50 33.72
N ASN A 85 9.51 -1.42 34.48
CA ASN A 85 8.20 -0.76 34.59
C ASN A 85 7.51 -0.53 33.24
N SER A 86 8.23 0.00 32.26
CA SER A 86 7.71 0.27 30.91
C SER A 86 7.30 -1.00 30.15
N CYS A 87 7.99 -2.12 30.37
CA CYS A 87 7.69 -3.40 29.72
C CYS A 87 6.67 -4.23 30.49
N SER A 88 6.49 -4.00 31.79
CA SER A 88 5.58 -4.79 32.65
C SER A 88 4.15 -4.87 32.10
N VAL A 89 3.72 -3.81 31.40
CA VAL A 89 2.40 -3.68 30.77
C VAL A 89 2.11 -4.81 29.76
N TYR A 90 3.13 -5.35 29.11
CA TYR A 90 2.99 -6.42 28.10
C TYR A 90 2.90 -7.82 28.70
N PHE A 91 3.14 -7.93 30.02
CA PHE A 91 3.03 -9.17 30.80
C PHE A 91 1.78 -9.15 31.71
N ARG A 92 0.83 -8.25 31.43
CA ARG A 92 -0.48 -8.20 32.09
C ARG A 92 -1.49 -8.96 31.26
N GLU A 93 -2.48 -9.53 31.90
CA GLU A 93 -3.61 -10.15 31.21
C GLU A 93 -4.45 -9.10 30.47
N PHE A 94 -5.07 -9.53 29.37
CA PHE A 94 -6.05 -8.70 28.67
C PHE A 94 -7.33 -8.65 29.49
N GLN A 95 -7.80 -7.44 29.76
CA GLN A 95 -9.04 -7.21 30.49
C GLN A 95 -9.91 -6.21 29.71
N ALA A 96 -11.23 -6.35 29.82
CA ALA A 96 -12.16 -5.45 29.16
C ALA A 96 -12.12 -4.06 29.79
N CYS A 97 -12.16 -3.01 28.96
CA CYS A 97 -12.35 -1.65 29.41
C CYS A 97 -13.73 -1.49 30.04
N GLU A 98 -13.80 -1.03 31.30
CA GLU A 98 -15.07 -0.86 32.02
C GLU A 98 -15.97 0.22 31.40
N ARG A 99 -15.44 1.06 30.50
CA ARG A 99 -16.20 2.12 29.81
C ARG A 99 -16.63 1.77 28.39
N CYS A 100 -15.82 1.03 27.63
CA CYS A 100 -16.09 0.79 26.20
C CYS A 100 -16.02 -0.68 25.78
N GLY A 101 -15.80 -1.61 26.71
CA GLY A 101 -15.72 -3.05 26.46
C GLY A 101 -14.44 -3.53 25.74
N VAL A 102 -13.70 -2.64 25.08
CA VAL A 102 -12.48 -3.03 24.33
C VAL A 102 -11.44 -3.66 25.24
N THR A 103 -10.91 -4.81 24.84
CA THR A 103 -9.86 -5.53 25.57
C THR A 103 -8.53 -4.78 25.52
N SER A 104 -7.86 -4.68 26.67
CA SER A 104 -6.58 -4.00 26.78
C SER A 104 -5.74 -4.52 27.95
N GLN A 105 -4.42 -4.58 27.76
CA GLN A 105 -3.45 -4.77 28.85
C GLN A 105 -3.08 -3.45 29.56
N ARG A 106 -3.55 -2.31 29.02
CA ARG A 106 -3.15 -0.96 29.45
C ARG A 106 -4.26 -0.22 30.19
N LEU A 107 -5.04 -0.95 30.97
CA LEU A 107 -6.12 -0.34 31.75
C LEU A 107 -5.55 0.52 32.89
N SER A 108 -6.14 1.70 33.08
CA SER A 108 -5.75 2.66 34.11
C SER A 108 -6.98 3.32 34.74
N ARG A 109 -6.87 3.76 35.99
CA ARG A 109 -7.91 4.56 36.66
C ARG A 109 -7.56 6.04 36.52
N ILE A 110 -8.57 6.84 36.22
CA ILE A 110 -8.40 8.27 35.94
C ILE A 110 -9.18 9.08 36.97
N SER A 111 -8.47 9.61 37.97
CA SER A 111 -9.06 10.32 39.11
C SER A 111 -9.98 11.47 38.70
N ARG A 112 -9.57 12.25 37.69
CA ARG A 112 -10.32 13.42 37.19
C ARG A 112 -11.69 13.11 36.56
N PHE A 113 -12.02 11.83 36.31
CA PHE A 113 -13.36 11.45 35.83
C PHE A 113 -14.33 11.13 36.96
N GLY A 114 -13.87 10.98 38.20
CA GLY A 114 -14.73 10.75 39.37
C GLY A 114 -15.45 9.40 39.44
N ASP A 115 -15.32 8.53 38.43
CA ASP A 115 -16.07 7.26 38.33
C ASP A 115 -15.24 6.02 38.72
N ASN A 116 -13.95 6.19 39.03
CA ASN A 116 -13.03 5.14 39.46
C ASN A 116 -12.91 3.93 38.49
N LEU A 117 -13.35 4.09 37.24
CA LEU A 117 -13.36 3.04 36.23
C LEU A 117 -11.95 2.74 35.71
N ARG A 118 -11.65 1.45 35.47
CA ARG A 118 -10.46 0.98 34.75
C ARG A 118 -10.71 1.08 33.25
N VAL A 119 -10.08 2.07 32.64
CA VAL A 119 -10.31 2.43 31.25
C VAL A 119 -9.09 2.21 30.37
N CYS A 120 -9.32 1.88 29.10
CA CYS A 120 -8.28 1.74 28.09
C CYS A 120 -7.64 3.11 27.75
N PRO A 121 -6.47 3.14 27.08
CA PRO A 121 -5.79 4.39 26.76
C PRO A 121 -6.64 5.41 25.98
N LYS A 122 -7.51 4.94 25.07
CA LYS A 122 -8.42 5.81 24.30
C LYS A 122 -9.43 6.50 25.22
N CYS A 123 -10.08 5.73 26.10
CA CYS A 123 -11.02 6.27 27.07
C CYS A 123 -10.34 7.12 28.15
N ALA A 124 -9.08 6.83 28.47
CA ALA A 124 -8.27 7.58 29.42
C ALA A 124 -7.90 8.99 28.93
N THR A 125 -7.92 9.23 27.61
CA THR A 125 -7.61 10.53 27.00
C THR A 125 -8.79 11.12 26.24
N ARG A 126 -10.03 10.75 26.58
CA ARG A 126 -11.24 11.20 25.85
C ARG A 126 -11.45 12.73 25.88
N ASP A 127 -10.90 13.36 26.90
CA ASP A 127 -10.98 14.79 27.22
C ASP A 127 -9.74 15.57 26.73
N TYR A 128 -8.83 14.91 26.01
CA TYR A 128 -7.67 15.58 25.44
C TYR A 128 -8.05 16.29 24.15
N GLN A 129 -7.40 17.42 23.89
CA GLN A 129 -7.47 18.08 22.58
C GLN A 129 -6.10 18.63 22.18
N THR A 130 -6.01 19.20 20.99
CA THR A 130 -4.74 19.70 20.44
C THR A 130 -4.44 21.09 21.00
N CYS A 131 -3.37 21.21 21.78
CA CYS A 131 -2.92 22.50 22.31
C CYS A 131 -2.68 23.52 21.18
N GLN A 132 -3.23 24.72 21.28
CA GLN A 132 -3.12 25.75 20.24
C GLN A 132 -1.71 26.34 20.13
N SER A 133 -0.88 26.23 21.17
CA SER A 133 0.52 26.68 21.14
C SER A 133 1.46 25.59 20.63
N CYS A 134 1.53 24.42 21.30
CA CYS A 134 2.50 23.38 20.95
C CYS A 134 1.99 22.29 19.99
N ARG A 135 0.71 22.35 19.59
CA ARG A 135 0.05 21.38 18.69
C ARG A 135 0.10 19.91 19.15
N ARG A 136 0.45 19.65 20.42
CA ARG A 136 0.42 18.29 21.01
C ARG A 136 -0.98 17.98 21.56
N TYR A 137 -1.44 16.76 21.29
CA TYR A 137 -2.70 16.22 21.81
C TYR A 137 -2.56 15.85 23.29
N ARG A 138 -3.15 16.65 24.18
CA ARG A 138 -3.00 16.58 25.64
C ARG A 138 -4.25 17.13 26.34
N LEU A 139 -4.31 17.00 27.66
CA LEU A 139 -5.26 17.77 28.47
C LEU A 139 -4.94 19.27 28.33
N ILE A 140 -5.97 20.08 28.11
CA ILE A 140 -5.85 21.52 27.88
C ILE A 140 -6.82 22.30 28.77
N GLU A 141 -6.43 23.53 29.08
CA GLU A 141 -7.16 24.51 29.87
C GLU A 141 -7.22 25.82 29.08
N GLN A 142 -8.23 26.65 29.34
CA GLN A 142 -8.37 27.94 28.68
C GLN A 142 -7.47 28.97 29.37
N ASP A 143 -6.63 29.65 28.60
CA ASP A 143 -5.83 30.76 29.09
C ASP A 143 -6.74 31.96 29.43
N VAL A 144 -6.62 32.48 30.65
CA VAL A 144 -7.51 33.54 31.17
C VAL A 144 -7.34 34.85 30.39
N VAL A 145 -6.13 35.11 29.89
CA VAL A 145 -5.81 36.37 29.20
C VAL A 145 -6.10 36.29 27.71
N SER A 146 -5.57 35.26 27.02
CA SER A 146 -5.69 35.14 25.56
C SER A 146 -6.90 34.34 25.08
N GLY A 147 -7.63 33.67 25.98
CA GLY A 147 -8.74 32.78 25.65
C GLY A 147 -8.32 31.49 24.93
N LYS A 148 -7.01 31.26 24.72
CA LYS A 148 -6.49 30.13 23.97
C LYS A 148 -6.55 28.83 24.77
N MET A 149 -6.84 27.73 24.08
CA MET A 149 -6.85 26.40 24.68
C MET A 149 -5.44 25.80 24.69
N LEU A 150 -4.79 25.77 25.85
CA LEU A 150 -3.37 25.47 26.01
C LEU A 150 -3.15 24.30 26.98
N CYS A 151 -2.11 23.50 26.74
CA CYS A 151 -1.72 22.48 27.72
C CYS A 151 -1.02 23.13 28.93
N LYS A 152 -1.10 22.50 30.10
CA LYS A 152 -0.48 22.99 31.36
C LYS A 152 0.93 23.56 31.19
N LYS A 153 1.82 22.86 30.47
CA LYS A 153 3.19 23.33 30.23
C LYS A 153 3.25 24.66 29.46
N CYS A 154 2.40 24.83 28.45
CA CYS A 154 2.34 26.06 27.67
C CYS A 154 1.70 27.22 28.43
N LEU A 155 0.90 26.93 29.47
CA LEU A 155 0.30 27.94 30.35
C LEU A 155 1.29 28.39 31.41
N THR A 156 1.98 27.46 32.06
CA THR A 156 2.76 27.75 33.27
C THR A 156 4.22 28.09 33.02
N CYS A 157 4.74 27.82 31.82
CA CYS A 157 6.17 27.96 31.53
C CYS A 157 6.42 28.88 30.34
N PRO A 158 7.48 29.71 30.39
CA PRO A 158 7.85 30.55 29.26
C PRO A 158 8.31 29.70 28.06
N PRO A 159 8.24 30.25 26.83
CA PRO A 159 8.83 29.61 25.66
C PRO A 159 10.30 29.28 25.88
N LEU A 160 10.76 28.19 25.27
CA LEU A 160 12.12 27.69 25.36
C LEU A 160 12.90 28.03 24.09
N GLN A 161 14.22 27.95 24.14
CA GLN A 161 15.06 28.00 22.94
C GLN A 161 15.47 26.59 22.50
N CYS A 162 15.40 26.31 21.21
CA CYS A 162 15.88 25.05 20.64
C CYS A 162 17.39 24.92 20.83
N LEU A 163 17.87 23.85 21.47
CA LEU A 163 19.31 23.64 21.71
C LEU A 163 20.16 23.43 20.44
N THR A 164 19.56 23.41 19.26
CA THR A 164 20.28 23.21 17.98
C THR A 164 20.24 24.46 17.11
N CYS A 165 19.08 25.07 16.90
CA CYS A 165 18.94 26.25 16.04
C CYS A 165 18.65 27.56 16.79
N GLN A 166 18.54 27.52 18.11
CA GLN A 166 18.20 28.67 18.96
C GLN A 166 16.89 29.39 18.58
N GLN A 167 15.99 28.72 17.85
CA GLN A 167 14.65 29.23 17.59
C GLN A 167 13.78 29.08 18.83
N GLN A 168 12.97 30.11 19.10
CA GLN A 168 11.98 30.09 20.17
C GLN A 168 10.89 29.05 19.88
N ILE A 169 10.62 28.18 20.85
CA ILE A 169 9.63 27.10 20.76
C ILE A 169 8.69 27.12 21.96
N PRO A 170 7.43 26.67 21.79
CA PRO A 170 6.49 26.56 22.90
C PRO A 170 7.02 25.67 24.03
N ALA A 171 6.75 26.02 25.29
CA ALA A 171 7.17 25.23 26.45
C ALA A 171 6.65 23.77 26.48
N GLY A 172 5.59 23.48 25.72
CA GLY A 172 5.07 22.13 25.54
C GLY A 172 5.98 21.20 24.73
N TYR A 173 6.96 21.75 24.00
CA TYR A 173 8.02 21.02 23.31
C TYR A 173 9.08 20.49 24.30
N GLY A 174 9.97 19.64 23.79
CA GLY A 174 11.16 19.22 24.53
C GLY A 174 12.30 20.22 24.36
N LYS A 175 13.53 19.71 24.34
CA LYS A 175 14.76 20.50 24.15
C LYS A 175 14.99 21.00 22.72
N TYR A 176 14.21 20.51 21.75
CA TYR A 176 14.44 20.72 20.33
C TYR A 176 13.13 21.13 19.65
N CYS A 177 13.23 21.99 18.63
CA CYS A 177 12.12 22.27 17.72
C CYS A 177 11.78 21.01 16.88
N GLU A 178 10.66 21.06 16.18
CA GLU A 178 10.18 19.94 15.37
C GLU A 178 11.17 19.54 14.27
N LEU A 179 11.68 20.52 13.52
CA LEU A 179 12.63 20.30 12.44
C LEU A 179 13.92 19.65 12.95
N CYS A 180 14.52 20.19 14.02
CA CYS A 180 15.72 19.62 14.62
C CYS A 180 15.48 18.21 15.19
N THR A 181 14.30 17.96 15.76
CA THR A 181 13.91 16.62 16.22
C THR A 181 13.88 15.63 15.06
N TRP A 182 13.22 15.98 13.96
CA TRP A 182 13.15 15.12 12.77
C TRP A 182 14.51 14.94 12.10
N ARG A 183 15.33 15.98 12.01
CA ARG A 183 16.68 15.86 11.44
C ARG A 183 17.58 14.93 12.27
N ARG A 184 17.45 14.93 13.60
CA ARG A 184 18.13 13.97 14.48
C ARG A 184 17.63 12.53 14.25
N ILE A 185 16.31 12.34 14.14
CA ILE A 185 15.72 11.02 13.84
C ILE A 185 16.21 10.53 12.48
N LEU A 186 16.21 11.40 11.47
CA LEU A 186 16.72 11.11 10.13
C LEU A 186 18.19 10.69 10.18
N GLY A 187 19.04 11.48 10.83
CA GLY A 187 20.47 11.19 10.98
C GLY A 187 20.74 9.84 11.66
N ASN A 188 19.97 9.49 12.70
CA ASN A 188 20.09 8.17 13.34
C ASN A 188 19.68 7.03 12.39
N ARG A 189 18.58 7.19 11.65
CA ARG A 189 18.14 6.20 10.66
C ARG A 189 19.14 6.03 9.52
N ILE A 190 19.76 7.12 9.05
CA ILE A 190 20.83 7.06 8.04
C ILE A 190 22.01 6.25 8.60
N LYS A 191 22.46 6.53 9.83
CA LYS A 191 23.56 5.77 10.46
C LYS A 191 23.24 4.28 10.57
N GLU A 192 22.03 3.94 10.98
CA GLU A 192 21.57 2.54 11.06
C GLU A 192 21.60 1.85 9.69
N LEU A 193 21.03 2.46 8.66
CA LEU A 193 20.90 1.85 7.33
C LEU A 193 22.19 1.87 6.51
N VAL A 194 23.06 2.86 6.69
CA VAL A 194 24.39 2.86 6.06
C VAL A 194 25.20 1.64 6.50
N ASN A 195 25.02 1.19 7.75
CA ASN A 195 25.72 0.03 8.27
C ASN A 195 25.19 -1.30 7.69
N THR A 196 24.00 -1.33 7.09
CA THR A 196 23.46 -2.53 6.43
C THR A 196 23.94 -2.68 4.99
N LEU A 197 24.45 -1.62 4.38
CA LEU A 197 25.00 -1.67 3.02
C LEU A 197 26.41 -2.30 3.04
N ILE A 198 26.63 -3.28 2.16
CA ILE A 198 27.91 -4.00 2.06
C ILE A 198 28.94 -3.16 1.29
N ASN A 199 28.55 -2.62 0.13
CA ASN A 199 29.44 -1.87 -0.76
C ASN A 199 29.85 -0.51 -0.15
N PRO A 200 31.15 -0.24 0.08
CA PRO A 200 31.63 1.02 0.66
C PRO A 200 31.31 2.26 -0.19
N SER A 201 31.46 2.19 -1.51
CA SER A 201 31.18 3.31 -2.42
C SER A 201 29.70 3.70 -2.37
N LEU A 202 28.82 2.69 -2.27
CA LEU A 202 27.37 2.89 -2.16
C LEU A 202 26.96 3.61 -0.87
N LYS A 203 27.73 3.49 0.21
CA LYS A 203 27.48 4.22 1.46
C LYS A 203 27.63 5.72 1.28
N GLY A 204 28.59 6.16 0.46
CA GLY A 204 28.79 7.57 0.11
C GLY A 204 27.57 8.10 -0.65
N TYR A 205 27.25 7.47 -1.78
CA TYR A 205 26.09 7.82 -2.60
C TYR A 205 24.78 7.85 -1.81
N PHE A 206 24.56 6.87 -0.92
CA PHE A 206 23.36 6.88 -0.09
C PHE A 206 23.32 8.05 0.88
N LYS A 207 24.45 8.43 1.50
CA LYS A 207 24.50 9.62 2.36
C LYS A 207 24.25 10.91 1.58
N ASP A 208 24.85 11.04 0.40
CA ASP A 208 24.70 12.20 -0.47
C ASP A 208 23.25 12.34 -0.93
N TYR A 209 22.64 11.23 -1.35
CA TYR A 209 21.22 11.17 -1.65
C TYR A 209 20.35 11.62 -0.46
N MET A 210 20.66 11.16 0.75
CA MET A 210 19.88 11.51 1.93
C MET A 210 20.05 12.96 2.36
N SER A 211 21.23 13.56 2.11
CA SER A 211 21.45 15.00 2.28
C SER A 211 20.60 15.81 1.30
N TRP A 212 20.63 15.44 0.02
CA TRP A 212 19.76 16.02 -1.01
C TRP A 212 18.28 15.85 -0.66
N LEU A 213 17.87 14.67 -0.19
CA LEU A 213 16.47 14.41 0.17
C LEU A 213 16.00 15.24 1.39
N ASP A 214 16.86 15.45 2.39
CA ASP A 214 16.55 16.36 3.51
C ASP A 214 16.28 17.79 3.00
N HIS A 215 17.10 18.27 2.06
CA HIS A 215 16.93 19.57 1.44
C HIS A 215 15.63 19.67 0.62
N GLU A 216 15.36 18.68 -0.24
CA GLU A 216 14.24 18.72 -1.19
C GLU A 216 12.85 18.55 -0.56
N VAL A 217 12.72 17.66 0.43
CA VAL A 217 11.39 17.33 0.99
C VAL A 217 11.29 17.57 2.49
N GLY A 218 12.37 18.00 3.13
CA GLY A 218 12.45 18.24 4.56
C GLY A 218 12.67 16.96 5.39
N PRO A 219 13.16 17.11 6.63
CA PRO A 219 13.68 15.98 7.43
C PRO A 219 12.58 14.99 7.83
N HIS A 220 11.35 15.48 8.05
CA HIS A 220 10.23 14.63 8.42
C HIS A 220 9.88 13.66 7.29
N LYS A 221 9.65 14.17 6.07
CA LYS A 221 9.27 13.35 4.92
C LYS A 221 10.43 12.45 4.49
N ALA A 222 11.66 12.95 4.49
CA ALA A 222 12.86 12.15 4.26
C ALA A 222 12.96 10.97 5.26
N ALA A 223 12.71 11.21 6.55
CA ALA A 223 12.73 10.17 7.56
C ALA A 223 11.68 9.08 7.33
N LEU A 224 10.50 9.42 6.82
CA LEU A 224 9.45 8.44 6.49
C LEU A 224 9.79 7.63 5.23
N LEU A 225 10.45 8.26 4.25
CA LEU A 225 10.76 7.63 2.97
C LEU A 225 12.02 6.77 2.99
N ILE A 226 12.98 7.06 3.86
CA ILE A 226 14.31 6.41 3.89
C ILE A 226 14.25 4.87 3.83
N ARG A 227 13.34 4.24 4.58
CA ARG A 227 13.18 2.77 4.59
C ARG A 227 12.67 2.20 3.28
N LYS A 228 11.91 2.97 2.50
CA LYS A 228 11.47 2.58 1.16
C LYS A 228 12.60 2.79 0.15
N HIS A 229 13.37 3.86 0.30
CA HIS A 229 14.40 4.26 -0.66
C HIS A 229 15.69 3.48 -0.50
N ILE A 230 16.07 3.00 0.69
CA ILE A 230 17.24 2.12 0.85
C ILE A 230 17.15 0.88 -0.07
N HIS A 231 15.93 0.38 -0.29
CA HIS A 231 15.64 -0.75 -1.18
C HIS A 231 16.00 -0.49 -2.66
N PHE A 232 16.05 0.78 -3.10
CA PHE A 232 16.58 1.12 -4.42
C PHE A 232 18.07 0.83 -4.49
N PHE A 233 18.84 1.27 -3.49
CA PHE A 233 20.28 1.07 -3.41
C PHE A 233 20.64 -0.41 -3.21
N GLU A 234 19.88 -1.13 -2.39
CA GLU A 234 20.04 -2.59 -2.23
C GLU A 234 19.79 -3.34 -3.55
N LYS A 235 18.73 -2.98 -4.29
CA LYS A 235 18.39 -3.65 -5.56
C LYS A 235 19.33 -3.35 -6.72
N THR A 236 20.05 -2.24 -6.63
CA THR A 236 20.97 -1.79 -7.68
C THR A 236 22.42 -1.93 -7.26
N SER A 237 22.71 -2.51 -6.08
CA SER A 237 24.02 -2.46 -5.42
C SER A 237 25.19 -2.92 -6.27
N ASP A 238 24.95 -3.88 -7.17
CA ASP A 238 25.92 -4.45 -8.11
C ASP A 238 26.24 -3.51 -9.28
N LEU A 239 25.34 -2.57 -9.58
CA LEU A 239 25.53 -1.56 -10.62
C LEU A 239 26.45 -0.42 -10.16
N TRP A 240 26.55 -0.19 -8.84
CA TRP A 240 27.35 0.88 -8.25
C TRP A 240 28.79 0.42 -8.06
N ARG A 241 29.62 0.59 -9.10
CA ARG A 241 31.08 0.44 -9.03
C ARG A 241 31.72 1.78 -8.68
N ASP A 242 32.77 2.17 -9.40
CA ASP A 242 33.44 3.47 -9.24
C ASP A 242 32.67 4.63 -9.87
N GLN A 243 31.58 4.33 -10.59
CA GLN A 243 30.75 5.29 -11.29
C GLN A 243 29.27 5.02 -11.06
N ILE A 244 28.45 6.02 -11.38
CA ILE A 244 27.00 5.98 -11.23
C ILE A 244 26.40 5.10 -12.33
N PRO A 245 25.42 4.25 -12.01
CA PRO A 245 24.76 3.42 -13.01
C PRO A 245 24.14 4.24 -14.15
N ASP A 246 24.37 3.80 -15.38
CA ASP A 246 23.72 4.38 -16.56
C ASP A 246 22.20 4.07 -16.59
N ASN A 247 21.47 4.80 -17.43
CA ASN A 247 20.02 4.68 -17.52
C ASN A 247 19.57 3.30 -18.01
N ASP A 248 20.32 2.66 -18.90
CA ASP A 248 19.93 1.39 -19.49
C ASP A 248 20.11 0.25 -18.49
N SER A 249 21.20 0.25 -17.73
CA SER A 249 21.46 -0.62 -16.58
C SER A 249 20.35 -0.49 -15.53
N LEU A 250 19.96 0.74 -15.17
CA LEU A 250 18.87 1.01 -14.23
C LEU A 250 17.51 0.56 -14.79
N LEU A 251 17.22 0.85 -16.06
CA LEU A 251 15.97 0.49 -16.71
C LEU A 251 15.85 -1.03 -16.88
N HIS A 252 16.94 -1.73 -17.17
CA HIS A 252 16.95 -3.18 -17.26
C HIS A 252 16.64 -3.82 -15.90
N ARG A 253 17.31 -3.36 -14.83
CA ARG A 253 17.16 -3.88 -13.47
C ARG A 253 15.81 -3.54 -12.82
N LEU A 254 15.38 -2.29 -12.94
CA LEU A 254 14.20 -1.78 -12.23
C LEU A 254 12.93 -1.83 -13.08
N ARG A 255 13.07 -1.88 -14.40
CA ARG A 255 11.97 -1.69 -15.37
C ARG A 255 11.30 -0.33 -15.19
N THR A 256 10.35 -0.01 -16.07
CA THR A 256 9.61 1.26 -15.99
C THR A 256 8.81 1.43 -14.70
N SER A 257 8.38 0.32 -14.08
CA SER A 257 7.63 0.33 -12.83
C SER A 257 8.52 0.65 -11.63
N GLY A 258 9.75 0.12 -11.58
CA GLY A 258 10.71 0.44 -10.54
C GLY A 258 11.19 1.89 -10.62
N LEU A 259 11.45 2.42 -11.83
CA LEU A 259 11.80 3.83 -12.00
C LEU A 259 10.71 4.77 -11.48
N ARG A 260 9.43 4.44 -11.68
CA ARG A 260 8.29 5.18 -11.11
C ARG A 260 8.20 5.03 -9.59
N LYS A 261 8.38 3.81 -9.07
CA LYS A 261 8.36 3.54 -7.63
C LYS A 261 9.46 4.31 -6.90
N TYR A 262 10.61 4.48 -7.52
CA TYR A 262 11.79 5.16 -6.99
C TYR A 262 12.01 6.51 -7.67
N GLU A 263 10.94 7.27 -7.88
CA GLU A 263 10.99 8.57 -8.56
C GLU A 263 11.98 9.55 -7.90
N LEU A 264 11.99 9.65 -6.57
CA LEU A 264 12.89 10.57 -5.86
C LEU A 264 14.37 10.19 -5.98
N PRO A 265 14.78 8.91 -5.81
CA PRO A 265 16.13 8.48 -6.18
C PRO A 265 16.50 8.77 -7.63
N ILE A 266 15.59 8.55 -8.59
CA ILE A 266 15.86 8.84 -10.01
C ILE A 266 15.99 10.35 -10.25
N ARG A 267 15.15 11.18 -9.64
CA ARG A 267 15.25 12.65 -9.73
C ARG A 267 16.58 13.16 -9.18
N TRP A 268 17.07 12.57 -8.09
CA TRP A 268 18.39 12.89 -7.57
C TRP A 268 19.50 12.58 -8.57
N LEU A 269 19.46 11.39 -9.20
CA LEU A 269 20.43 11.01 -10.23
C LEU A 269 20.40 11.96 -11.43
N VAL A 270 19.22 12.43 -11.84
CA VAL A 270 19.08 13.41 -12.92
C VAL A 270 19.63 14.78 -12.49
N ALA A 271 19.26 15.26 -11.30
CA ALA A 271 19.55 16.62 -10.86
C ALA A 271 21.01 16.82 -10.42
N VAL A 272 21.58 15.84 -9.71
CA VAL A 272 22.92 15.94 -9.11
C VAL A 272 23.98 15.26 -9.96
N HIS A 273 23.59 14.23 -10.72
CA HIS A 273 24.53 13.39 -11.45
C HIS A 273 24.27 13.36 -12.97
N HIS A 274 23.39 14.25 -13.45
CA HIS A 274 23.11 14.46 -14.87
C HIS A 274 22.76 13.18 -15.64
N LEU A 275 22.09 12.23 -14.98
CA LEU A 275 21.62 11.00 -15.62
C LEU A 275 20.65 11.34 -16.75
N HIS A 276 21.01 11.03 -17.99
CA HIS A 276 20.13 11.19 -19.14
C HIS A 276 19.14 10.03 -19.22
N ILE A 277 17.84 10.33 -19.13
CA ILE A 277 16.79 9.31 -19.25
C ILE A 277 16.28 9.25 -20.68
N ASP A 278 16.54 8.13 -21.36
CA ASP A 278 15.94 7.89 -22.67
C ASP A 278 14.45 7.50 -22.55
N THR A 279 13.57 8.37 -23.05
CA THR A 279 12.13 8.15 -23.15
C THR A 279 11.74 7.07 -24.14
N GLN A 280 12.52 6.83 -25.19
CA GLN A 280 12.24 5.77 -26.17
C GLN A 280 12.44 4.39 -25.54
N SER A 281 13.58 4.17 -24.88
CA SER A 281 13.86 2.93 -24.15
C SER A 281 12.83 2.63 -23.06
N LYS A 282 12.32 3.65 -22.35
CA LYS A 282 11.18 3.50 -21.43
C LYS A 282 9.92 2.99 -22.14
N GLY A 283 9.59 3.56 -23.30
CA GLY A 283 8.48 3.12 -24.14
C GLY A 283 8.60 1.65 -24.52
N HIS A 284 9.76 1.24 -25.07
CA HIS A 284 10.05 -0.14 -25.45
C HIS A 284 9.91 -1.12 -24.27
N CYS A 285 10.49 -0.77 -23.12
CA CYS A 285 10.42 -1.59 -21.90
C CYS A 285 8.97 -1.75 -21.39
N SER A 286 8.17 -0.68 -21.44
CA SER A 286 6.74 -0.73 -21.09
C SER A 286 5.93 -1.63 -22.05
N GLU A 287 6.14 -1.50 -23.36
CA GLU A 287 5.44 -2.34 -24.35
C GLU A 287 5.80 -3.82 -24.16
N PHE A 288 7.07 -4.12 -23.89
CA PHE A 288 7.54 -5.48 -23.62
C PHE A 288 6.97 -6.06 -22.31
N ASP A 289 6.89 -5.25 -21.25
CA ASP A 289 6.24 -5.63 -19.99
C ASP A 289 4.76 -5.95 -20.20
N GLN A 290 4.04 -5.15 -20.99
CA GLN A 290 2.64 -5.40 -21.32
C GLN A 290 2.46 -6.67 -22.14
N LEU A 291 3.32 -6.91 -23.13
CA LEU A 291 3.31 -8.14 -23.93
C LEU A 291 3.50 -9.37 -23.03
N ARG A 292 4.49 -9.35 -22.13
CA ARG A 292 4.74 -10.44 -21.17
C ARG A 292 3.57 -10.65 -20.21
N LYS A 293 2.93 -9.58 -19.74
CA LYS A 293 1.73 -9.69 -18.90
C LYS A 293 0.57 -10.40 -19.62
N LEU A 294 0.37 -10.13 -20.90
CA LEU A 294 -0.66 -10.80 -21.71
C LEU A 294 -0.33 -12.29 -21.89
N ALA A 295 0.95 -12.64 -22.08
CA ALA A 295 1.39 -14.03 -22.15
C ALA A 295 1.13 -14.80 -20.84
N ASN A 296 1.24 -14.13 -19.70
CA ASN A 296 1.05 -14.71 -18.37
C ASN A 296 -0.36 -14.48 -17.79
N SER A 297 -1.35 -14.22 -18.64
CA SER A 297 -2.72 -13.88 -18.22
C SER A 297 -3.53 -15.08 -17.71
N CYS A 298 -3.19 -16.30 -18.15
CA CYS A 298 -3.84 -17.53 -17.73
C CYS A 298 -3.10 -18.19 -16.55
N PRO A 299 -3.79 -19.03 -15.74
CA PRO A 299 -3.16 -19.79 -14.67
C PRO A 299 -2.04 -20.69 -15.19
N GLY A 300 -0.88 -20.66 -14.54
CA GLY A 300 0.38 -21.21 -15.06
C GLY A 300 0.43 -22.72 -15.33
N SER A 301 -0.57 -23.50 -14.91
CA SER A 301 -0.68 -24.94 -15.17
C SER A 301 -1.68 -25.31 -16.27
N SER A 302 -2.42 -24.34 -16.83
CA SER A 302 -3.44 -24.62 -17.85
C SER A 302 -2.83 -24.80 -19.25
N LEU A 303 -3.45 -25.63 -20.11
CA LEU A 303 -3.08 -25.72 -21.52
C LEU A 303 -3.18 -24.34 -22.20
N SER A 304 -4.16 -23.55 -21.80
CA SER A 304 -4.33 -22.16 -22.23
C SER A 304 -3.10 -21.29 -21.97
N ALA A 305 -2.44 -21.43 -20.81
CA ALA A 305 -1.21 -20.72 -20.52
C ALA A 305 -0.05 -21.19 -21.41
N GLN A 306 0.08 -22.49 -21.66
CA GLN A 306 1.11 -23.04 -22.55
C GLN A 306 0.96 -22.54 -23.98
N ILE A 307 -0.27 -22.54 -24.51
CA ILE A 307 -0.59 -22.01 -25.84
C ILE A 307 -0.19 -20.53 -25.95
N LEU A 308 -0.48 -19.72 -24.93
CA LEU A 308 -0.08 -18.31 -24.90
C LEU A 308 1.44 -18.13 -24.86
N GLN A 309 2.17 -18.97 -24.12
CA GLN A 309 3.64 -18.92 -24.12
C GLN A 309 4.22 -19.28 -25.50
N ASN A 310 3.68 -20.31 -26.15
CA ASN A 310 4.12 -20.72 -27.48
C ASN A 310 3.87 -19.61 -28.51
N TYR A 311 2.69 -18.96 -28.46
CA TYR A 311 2.39 -17.83 -29.33
C TYR A 311 3.27 -16.61 -29.03
N TYR A 312 3.54 -16.34 -27.74
CA TYR A 312 4.49 -15.30 -27.33
C TYR A 312 5.87 -15.54 -27.94
N GLN A 313 6.38 -16.78 -27.91
CA GLN A 313 7.68 -17.10 -28.53
C GLN A 313 7.69 -16.87 -30.05
N VAL A 314 6.59 -17.20 -30.75
CA VAL A 314 6.44 -16.89 -32.18
C VAL A 314 6.51 -15.39 -32.43
N LEU A 315 5.88 -14.58 -31.57
CA LEU A 315 5.91 -13.12 -31.68
C LEU A 315 7.29 -12.54 -31.37
N ILE A 316 7.98 -13.05 -30.35
CA ILE A 316 9.36 -12.66 -30.02
C ILE A 316 10.30 -12.94 -31.18
N ASN A 317 10.25 -14.16 -31.76
CA ASN A 317 11.08 -14.48 -32.93
C ASN A 317 10.81 -13.55 -34.12
N LYS A 318 9.56 -13.10 -34.32
CA LYS A 318 9.25 -12.10 -35.36
C LYS A 318 9.81 -10.72 -35.06
N ILE A 319 9.86 -10.32 -33.78
CA ILE A 319 10.48 -9.06 -33.34
C ILE A 319 11.99 -9.13 -33.58
N ASP A 320 12.63 -10.22 -33.17
CA ASP A 320 14.08 -10.41 -33.28
C ASP A 320 14.54 -10.44 -34.75
N LEU A 321 13.70 -10.98 -35.66
CA LEU A 321 13.92 -10.96 -37.11
C LEU A 321 13.52 -9.63 -37.77
N GLY A 322 13.10 -8.62 -37.03
CA GLY A 322 12.68 -7.31 -37.55
C GLY A 322 11.38 -7.34 -38.36
N LYS A 323 10.64 -8.46 -38.37
CA LYS A 323 9.39 -8.63 -39.15
C LYS A 323 8.19 -7.94 -38.51
N THR A 324 8.29 -7.55 -37.24
CA THR A 324 7.21 -6.84 -36.54
C THR A 324 7.74 -5.98 -35.39
N SER A 325 7.00 -4.95 -35.01
CA SER A 325 7.32 -4.12 -33.84
C SER A 325 6.80 -4.74 -32.54
N ILE A 326 7.38 -4.39 -31.40
CA ILE A 326 6.88 -4.81 -30.06
C ILE A 326 5.43 -4.36 -29.87
N ARG A 327 5.08 -3.16 -30.35
CA ARG A 327 3.71 -2.63 -30.29
C ARG A 327 2.74 -3.51 -31.08
N SER A 328 3.10 -3.89 -32.30
CA SER A 328 2.30 -4.77 -33.16
C SER A 328 2.13 -6.17 -32.54
N ALA A 329 3.22 -6.75 -32.00
CA ALA A 329 3.17 -8.00 -31.28
C ALA A 329 2.22 -7.94 -30.07
N ARG A 330 2.28 -6.86 -29.28
CA ARG A 330 1.37 -6.65 -28.15
C ARG A 330 -0.09 -6.52 -28.59
N LEU A 331 -0.36 -5.84 -29.71
CA LEU A 331 -1.70 -5.73 -30.26
C LEU A 331 -2.24 -7.08 -30.73
N ALA A 332 -1.41 -7.96 -31.31
CA ALA A 332 -1.78 -9.33 -31.65
C ALA A 332 -1.98 -10.22 -30.40
N MET A 333 -1.20 -10.01 -29.35
CA MET A 333 -1.28 -10.79 -28.11
C MET A 333 -2.53 -10.49 -27.28
N LYS A 334 -3.10 -9.28 -27.40
CA LYS A 334 -4.33 -8.87 -26.69
C LYS A 334 -5.52 -9.80 -26.94
N PRO A 335 -5.98 -10.00 -28.20
CA PRO A 335 -7.08 -10.91 -28.48
C PRO A 335 -6.75 -12.36 -28.16
N ALA A 336 -5.50 -12.79 -28.35
CA ALA A 336 -5.04 -14.13 -28.00
C ALA A 336 -5.23 -14.40 -26.49
N SER A 337 -4.72 -13.50 -25.65
CA SER A 337 -4.86 -13.56 -24.19
C SER A 337 -6.33 -13.59 -23.75
N ALA A 338 -7.16 -12.70 -24.30
CA ALA A 338 -8.57 -12.63 -23.94
C ALA A 338 -9.36 -13.88 -24.35
N LEU A 339 -9.08 -14.43 -25.54
CA LEU A 339 -9.70 -15.67 -26.02
C LEU A 339 -9.29 -16.86 -25.14
N MET A 340 -7.99 -17.01 -24.85
CA MET A 340 -7.52 -18.14 -24.03
C MET A 340 -7.97 -18.03 -22.58
N LEU A 341 -8.16 -16.82 -22.05
CA LEU A 341 -8.75 -16.64 -20.72
C LEU A 341 -10.20 -17.12 -20.70
N LEU A 342 -10.99 -16.81 -21.75
CA LEU A 342 -12.36 -17.31 -21.91
C LEU A 342 -12.37 -18.85 -21.98
N VAL A 343 -11.46 -19.46 -22.74
CA VAL A 343 -11.32 -20.92 -22.84
C VAL A 343 -10.97 -21.52 -21.48
N SER A 344 -10.04 -20.91 -20.73
CA SER A 344 -9.62 -21.39 -19.41
C SER A 344 -10.74 -21.40 -18.36
N GLN A 345 -11.80 -20.61 -18.58
CA GLN A 345 -13.00 -20.57 -17.75
C GLN A 345 -14.08 -21.56 -18.22
N SER A 346 -13.89 -22.16 -19.38
CA SER A 346 -14.76 -23.20 -19.93
C SER A 346 -14.29 -24.60 -19.50
N ARG A 347 -15.08 -25.63 -19.84
CA ARG A 347 -14.67 -27.04 -19.65
C ARG A 347 -13.81 -27.58 -20.79
N LEU A 348 -13.44 -26.73 -21.74
CA LEU A 348 -12.71 -27.12 -22.95
C LEU A 348 -11.27 -26.61 -22.88
N ASP A 349 -10.34 -27.44 -23.35
CA ASP A 349 -8.91 -27.12 -23.36
C ASP A 349 -8.51 -26.24 -24.55
N LEU A 350 -9.25 -26.32 -25.65
CA LEU A 350 -9.02 -25.57 -26.88
C LEU A 350 -10.22 -24.69 -27.26
N PRO A 351 -9.98 -23.52 -27.88
CA PRO A 351 -11.04 -22.66 -28.38
C PRO A 351 -11.84 -23.35 -29.49
N THR A 352 -13.13 -23.08 -29.48
CA THR A 352 -14.07 -23.47 -30.54
C THR A 352 -14.61 -22.23 -31.24
N MET A 353 -15.30 -22.40 -32.36
CA MET A 353 -15.94 -21.29 -33.06
C MET A 353 -16.92 -20.50 -32.18
N TRP A 354 -17.54 -21.16 -31.20
CA TRP A 354 -18.39 -20.49 -30.22
C TRP A 354 -17.59 -19.45 -29.40
N HIS A 355 -16.41 -19.81 -28.90
CA HIS A 355 -15.54 -18.90 -28.14
C HIS A 355 -15.11 -17.71 -28.99
N VAL A 356 -14.73 -17.95 -30.24
CA VAL A 356 -14.31 -16.91 -31.20
C VAL A 356 -15.46 -15.94 -31.46
N LYS A 357 -16.64 -16.45 -31.81
CA LYS A 357 -17.84 -15.62 -32.06
C LYS A 357 -18.25 -14.82 -30.81
N TYR A 358 -18.23 -15.46 -29.64
CA TYR A 358 -18.56 -14.80 -28.37
C TYR A 358 -17.56 -13.68 -28.04
N TYR A 359 -16.27 -13.92 -28.24
CA TYR A 359 -15.23 -12.91 -28.05
C TYR A 359 -15.43 -11.71 -28.99
N LEU A 360 -15.65 -11.97 -30.28
CA LEU A 360 -15.81 -10.93 -31.29
C LEU A 360 -17.10 -10.14 -31.15
N PHE A 361 -18.17 -10.78 -30.65
CA PHE A 361 -19.38 -10.06 -30.27
C PHE A 361 -19.09 -8.98 -29.22
N LYS A 362 -18.21 -9.25 -28.25
CA LYS A 362 -17.80 -8.27 -27.24
C LYS A 362 -16.75 -7.27 -27.75
N SER A 363 -15.87 -7.71 -28.66
CA SER A 363 -14.72 -6.94 -29.13
C SER A 363 -14.61 -6.94 -30.66
N PRO A 364 -15.57 -6.36 -31.40
CA PRO A 364 -15.62 -6.47 -32.86
C PRO A 364 -14.41 -5.84 -33.54
N GLY A 365 -13.89 -4.73 -33.00
CA GLY A 365 -12.70 -4.05 -33.53
C GLY A 365 -11.38 -4.84 -33.42
N GLN A 366 -11.40 -6.07 -32.89
CA GLN A 366 -10.24 -6.96 -32.84
C GLN A 366 -10.31 -8.13 -33.83
N ALA A 367 -11.29 -8.12 -34.74
CA ALA A 367 -11.48 -9.14 -35.78
C ALA A 367 -10.19 -9.42 -36.58
N SER A 368 -9.54 -8.40 -37.13
CA SER A 368 -8.32 -8.60 -37.92
C SER A 368 -7.13 -9.02 -37.04
N ALA A 369 -7.06 -8.52 -35.81
CA ALA A 369 -5.94 -8.79 -34.90
C ALA A 369 -5.93 -10.23 -34.37
N ILE A 370 -7.10 -10.90 -34.26
CA ILE A 370 -7.18 -12.27 -33.76
C ILE A 370 -6.81 -13.33 -34.81
N VAL A 371 -6.92 -13.03 -36.11
CA VAL A 371 -6.65 -13.97 -37.22
C VAL A 371 -5.27 -14.61 -37.11
N GLY A 372 -4.25 -13.81 -36.81
CA GLY A 372 -2.89 -14.31 -36.67
C GLY A 372 -2.75 -15.37 -35.58
N PHE A 373 -3.57 -15.29 -34.53
CA PHE A 373 -3.62 -16.28 -33.45
C PHE A 373 -4.47 -17.51 -33.84
N LEU A 374 -5.60 -17.32 -34.52
CA LEU A 374 -6.42 -18.44 -35.01
C LEU A 374 -5.67 -19.31 -36.02
N ASN A 375 -4.91 -18.70 -36.93
CA ASN A 375 -4.05 -19.42 -37.87
C ASN A 375 -2.92 -20.17 -37.15
N PHE A 376 -2.38 -19.58 -36.07
CA PHE A 376 -1.42 -20.26 -35.21
C PHE A 376 -2.04 -21.48 -34.53
N LEU A 377 -3.27 -21.37 -34.00
CA LEU A 377 -3.99 -22.47 -33.38
C LEU A 377 -4.28 -23.60 -34.37
N ASN A 378 -4.83 -23.28 -35.55
CA ASN A 378 -5.09 -24.27 -36.59
C ASN A 378 -3.82 -25.02 -37.01
N LYS A 379 -2.70 -24.31 -37.14
CA LYS A 379 -1.43 -24.91 -37.56
C LYS A 379 -0.81 -25.83 -36.50
N ASN A 380 -0.94 -25.51 -35.21
CA ASN A 380 -0.20 -26.20 -34.14
C ASN A 380 -1.08 -27.09 -33.24
N TYR A 381 -2.40 -26.94 -33.31
CA TYR A 381 -3.36 -27.58 -32.39
C TYR A 381 -4.61 -28.13 -33.09
N ASP A 382 -4.64 -28.14 -34.43
CA ASP A 382 -5.72 -28.73 -35.25
C ASP A 382 -7.15 -28.29 -34.88
N THR A 383 -7.31 -27.00 -34.56
CA THR A 383 -8.58 -26.46 -34.03
C THR A 383 -9.67 -26.22 -35.09
N ASN A 384 -9.36 -26.34 -36.39
CA ASN A 384 -10.28 -26.11 -37.52
C ASN A 384 -11.18 -24.87 -37.39
N LEU A 385 -10.61 -23.76 -36.90
CA LEU A 385 -11.30 -22.49 -36.69
C LEU A 385 -11.38 -21.73 -38.01
N ASP A 386 -12.60 -21.51 -38.49
CA ASP A 386 -12.88 -20.66 -39.64
C ASP A 386 -12.45 -19.20 -39.40
N THR A 387 -11.77 -18.62 -40.40
CA THR A 387 -11.32 -17.21 -40.41
C THR A 387 -11.87 -16.44 -41.61
N SER A 388 -12.69 -17.08 -42.46
CA SER A 388 -13.24 -16.48 -43.70
C SER A 388 -14.15 -15.28 -43.43
N TRP A 389 -14.83 -15.26 -42.28
CA TRP A 389 -15.70 -14.16 -41.84
C TRP A 389 -15.02 -12.79 -41.69
N VAL A 390 -13.69 -12.73 -41.64
CA VAL A 390 -12.94 -11.45 -41.57
C VAL A 390 -12.94 -10.73 -42.92
N LEU A 391 -13.19 -11.44 -44.01
CA LEU A 391 -13.26 -10.88 -45.35
C LEU A 391 -14.67 -10.32 -45.68
N ASP A 392 -15.64 -10.45 -44.78
CA ASP A 392 -17.05 -10.15 -45.03
C ASP A 392 -17.48 -8.86 -44.30
N GLU A 393 -17.36 -7.71 -44.99
CA GLU A 393 -17.68 -6.35 -44.47
C GLU A 393 -19.07 -6.26 -43.81
N LYS A 394 -20.01 -7.09 -44.28
CA LYS A 394 -21.43 -7.15 -43.86
C LYS A 394 -21.65 -7.48 -42.37
N ILE A 395 -20.72 -8.17 -41.72
CA ILE A 395 -20.89 -8.57 -40.30
C ILE A 395 -20.69 -7.37 -39.37
N THR A 396 -19.73 -6.50 -39.71
CA THR A 396 -19.41 -5.27 -38.97
C THR A 396 -20.59 -4.30 -38.98
N GLU A 397 -21.18 -4.08 -40.15
CA GLU A 397 -22.38 -3.24 -40.34
C GLU A 397 -23.58 -3.75 -39.54
N LYS A 398 -23.87 -5.07 -39.64
CA LYS A 398 -24.99 -5.68 -38.92
C LYS A 398 -24.87 -5.58 -37.40
N SER A 399 -23.65 -5.63 -36.86
CA SER A 399 -23.40 -5.46 -35.42
C SER A 399 -23.55 -4.01 -34.97
N ASN A 400 -23.09 -3.05 -35.78
CA ASN A 400 -23.22 -1.62 -35.49
C ASN A 400 -24.69 -1.20 -35.51
N MET A 401 -25.47 -1.69 -36.48
CA MET A 401 -26.92 -1.44 -36.56
C MET A 401 -27.67 -1.94 -35.33
N LYS A 402 -27.37 -3.16 -34.84
CA LYS A 402 -27.96 -3.69 -33.60
C LYS A 402 -27.61 -2.86 -32.36
N LYS A 403 -26.42 -2.25 -32.34
CA LYS A 403 -26.00 -1.39 -31.22
C LYS A 403 -26.77 -0.07 -31.23
N LEU A 404 -26.94 0.54 -32.41
CA LEU A 404 -27.73 1.75 -32.60
C LEU A 404 -29.20 1.52 -32.25
N GLU A 405 -29.78 0.40 -32.69
CA GLU A 405 -31.14 -0.03 -32.35
C GLU A 405 -31.35 -0.11 -30.84
N LYS A 406 -30.41 -0.73 -30.12
CA LYS A 406 -30.49 -0.85 -28.65
C LYS A 406 -30.41 0.51 -27.95
N GLN A 407 -29.64 1.46 -28.49
CA GLN A 407 -29.54 2.81 -27.96
C GLN A 407 -30.84 3.60 -28.18
N LEU A 408 -31.44 3.50 -29.37
CA LEU A 408 -32.74 4.11 -29.68
C LEU A 408 -33.84 3.54 -28.77
N LEU A 409 -33.90 2.21 -28.59
CA LEU A 409 -34.86 1.56 -27.69
C LEU A 409 -34.68 1.96 -26.22
N ALA A 410 -33.45 2.30 -25.79
CA ALA A 410 -33.21 2.78 -24.43
C ALA A 410 -33.75 4.20 -24.23
N ILE A 411 -33.59 5.07 -25.23
CA ILE A 411 -34.15 6.43 -25.21
C ILE A 411 -35.68 6.37 -25.22
N MET A 412 -36.28 5.47 -26.01
CA MET A 412 -37.74 5.27 -26.03
C MET A 412 -38.32 4.80 -24.69
N LYS A 413 -37.52 4.15 -23.83
CA LYS A 413 -37.95 3.62 -22.53
C LYS A 413 -37.66 4.58 -21.37
N ALA A 414 -36.99 5.70 -21.63
CA ALA A 414 -36.67 6.68 -20.59
C ALA A 414 -37.92 7.52 -20.24
N PRO A 415 -38.09 7.96 -18.98
CA PRO A 415 -39.11 8.94 -18.62
C PRO A 415 -38.94 10.22 -19.44
N GLU A 416 -40.03 10.90 -19.81
CA GLU A 416 -40.01 12.11 -20.66
C GLU A 416 -39.06 13.20 -20.15
N GLU A 417 -38.94 13.34 -18.83
CA GLU A 417 -38.04 14.30 -18.16
C GLU A 417 -36.55 14.11 -18.54
N ASN A 418 -36.17 12.94 -19.05
CA ASN A 418 -34.81 12.60 -19.47
C ASN A 418 -34.66 12.44 -21.00
N PHE A 419 -35.67 12.82 -21.79
CA PHE A 419 -35.60 12.72 -23.24
C PHE A 419 -34.65 13.78 -23.82
N ASN A 420 -33.62 13.32 -24.54
CA ASN A 420 -32.67 14.19 -25.22
C ASN A 420 -32.93 14.18 -26.73
N GLU A 421 -33.64 15.19 -27.22
CA GLU A 421 -33.99 15.37 -28.64
C GLU A 421 -32.77 15.35 -29.58
N LEU A 422 -31.69 16.02 -29.19
CA LEU A 422 -30.46 16.07 -29.99
C LEU A 422 -29.80 14.70 -30.12
N GLU A 423 -29.83 13.90 -29.05
CA GLU A 423 -29.27 12.55 -29.08
C GLU A 423 -30.15 11.57 -29.86
N TRP A 424 -31.48 11.74 -29.78
CA TRP A 424 -32.45 11.02 -30.62
C TRP A 424 -32.21 11.29 -32.11
N ILE A 425 -32.07 12.57 -32.49
CA ILE A 425 -31.80 12.95 -33.89
C ILE A 425 -30.46 12.37 -34.37
N LYS A 426 -29.39 12.48 -33.58
CA LYS A 426 -28.07 11.93 -33.94
C LYS A 426 -28.11 10.42 -34.16
N LEU A 427 -28.70 9.68 -33.22
CA LEU A 427 -28.80 8.22 -33.34
C LEU A 427 -29.76 7.80 -34.45
N GLY A 428 -30.84 8.56 -34.67
CA GLY A 428 -31.77 8.34 -35.77
C GLY A 428 -31.12 8.54 -37.14
N LEU A 429 -30.29 9.58 -37.31
CA LEU A 429 -29.52 9.81 -38.52
C LEU A 429 -28.54 8.67 -38.81
N MET A 430 -27.87 8.16 -37.78
CA MET A 430 -26.99 6.99 -37.92
C MET A 430 -27.76 5.71 -38.26
N TYR A 431 -28.94 5.52 -37.70
CA TYR A 431 -29.71 4.27 -37.86
C TYR A 431 -30.58 4.25 -39.12
N PHE A 432 -31.38 5.28 -39.36
CA PHE A 432 -32.32 5.32 -40.50
C PHE A 432 -31.65 5.73 -41.81
N HIS A 433 -30.56 6.50 -41.75
CA HIS A 433 -29.88 7.04 -42.94
C HIS A 433 -28.43 6.55 -43.12
N ASN A 434 -28.00 5.61 -42.27
CA ASN A 434 -26.66 4.99 -42.29
C ASN A 434 -25.50 6.00 -42.33
N LEU A 435 -25.67 7.15 -41.65
CA LEU A 435 -24.66 8.20 -41.62
C LEU A 435 -23.53 7.88 -40.64
N ASP A 436 -22.30 8.12 -41.08
CA ASP A 436 -21.09 7.77 -40.34
C ASP A 436 -20.83 8.70 -39.16
N LYS A 437 -20.08 8.22 -38.16
CA LYS A 437 -19.80 9.03 -36.96
C LYS A 437 -18.94 10.27 -37.24
N SER A 438 -18.14 10.23 -38.31
CA SER A 438 -17.36 11.37 -38.82
C SER A 438 -18.24 12.53 -39.27
N PHE A 439 -19.49 12.26 -39.63
CA PHE A 439 -20.52 13.24 -40.02
C PHE A 439 -20.84 14.23 -38.89
N PHE A 440 -20.70 13.81 -37.63
CA PHE A 440 -21.00 14.65 -36.45
C PHE A 440 -19.78 15.37 -35.87
N ASN A 441 -18.56 14.95 -36.22
CA ASN A 441 -17.33 15.59 -35.75
C ASN A 441 -17.02 16.88 -36.51
N GLN A 442 -17.70 17.15 -37.62
CA GLN A 442 -17.57 18.38 -38.42
C GLN A 442 -18.61 19.46 -38.04
N MET A 443 -19.38 19.26 -36.97
CA MET A 443 -20.54 20.10 -36.65
C MET A 443 -20.51 20.63 -35.21
N ASP A 444 -20.60 21.95 -35.06
CA ASP A 444 -20.84 22.61 -33.77
C ASP A 444 -22.36 22.80 -33.48
N SER A 445 -23.24 22.70 -34.48
CA SER A 445 -24.70 22.73 -34.30
C SER A 445 -25.45 22.03 -35.43
N ILE A 446 -26.40 21.15 -35.09
CA ILE A 446 -27.32 20.49 -36.05
C ILE A 446 -28.53 21.40 -36.23
N ASN A 447 -28.81 21.86 -37.45
CA ASN A 447 -30.04 22.59 -37.78
C ASN A 447 -31.17 21.60 -38.06
N TYR A 448 -32.16 21.55 -37.17
CA TYR A 448 -33.35 20.73 -37.31
C TYR A 448 -34.62 21.55 -37.08
N ARG A 449 -35.71 21.17 -37.75
CA ARG A 449 -37.04 21.75 -37.62
C ARG A 449 -38.01 20.69 -37.13
N GLY A 450 -38.76 20.99 -36.08
CA GLY A 450 -39.85 20.14 -35.60
C GLY A 450 -41.04 20.17 -36.56
N LEU A 451 -41.52 19.00 -36.96
CA LEU A 451 -42.79 18.76 -37.65
C LEU A 451 -43.76 18.02 -36.70
N ASN A 452 -45.02 17.89 -37.10
CA ASN A 452 -46.04 17.24 -36.26
C ASN A 452 -45.74 15.75 -36.00
N ASP A 453 -45.06 15.08 -36.93
CA ASP A 453 -44.76 13.65 -36.92
C ASP A 453 -43.26 13.32 -36.84
N GLY A 454 -42.39 14.32 -36.82
CA GLY A 454 -40.95 14.11 -36.93
C GLY A 454 -40.08 15.35 -36.82
N PHE A 455 -38.80 15.17 -37.11
CA PHE A 455 -37.79 16.21 -37.21
C PHE A 455 -37.21 16.21 -38.62
N GLU A 456 -37.23 17.36 -39.27
CA GLU A 456 -36.55 17.60 -40.53
C GLU A 456 -35.16 18.15 -40.24
N VAL A 457 -34.12 17.45 -40.68
CA VAL A 457 -32.72 17.83 -40.48
C VAL A 457 -32.12 18.20 -41.82
N ARG A 458 -31.57 19.41 -41.94
CA ARG A 458 -30.90 19.87 -43.17
C ARG A 458 -29.39 19.86 -42.99
N PHE A 459 -28.69 19.29 -43.97
CA PHE A 459 -27.24 19.26 -44.03
C PHE A 459 -26.77 19.48 -45.48
N GLY A 460 -26.13 20.63 -45.73
CA GLY A 460 -25.80 21.04 -47.11
C GLY A 460 -27.06 21.12 -47.98
N ASP A 461 -27.01 20.49 -49.15
CA ASP A 461 -28.15 20.37 -50.06
C ASP A 461 -29.05 19.14 -49.78
N GLN A 462 -28.74 18.37 -48.73
CA GLN A 462 -29.49 17.15 -48.38
C GLN A 462 -30.40 17.38 -47.18
N GLN A 463 -31.58 16.77 -47.25
CA GLN A 463 -32.61 16.86 -46.22
C GLN A 463 -32.97 15.46 -45.74
N TYR A 464 -32.90 15.25 -44.43
CA TYR A 464 -33.22 13.98 -43.77
C TYR A 464 -34.43 14.16 -42.86
N TRP A 465 -35.23 13.11 -42.73
CA TRP A 465 -36.38 13.09 -41.82
C TRP A 465 -36.18 12.01 -40.75
N ILE A 466 -36.46 12.34 -39.49
CA ILE A 466 -36.38 11.45 -38.34
C ILE A 466 -37.75 11.42 -37.64
N PRO A 467 -38.33 10.24 -37.34
CA PRO A 467 -39.62 10.16 -36.66
C PRO A 467 -39.55 10.72 -35.23
N LYS A 468 -40.62 11.39 -34.79
CA LYS A 468 -40.78 11.81 -33.39
C LYS A 468 -41.26 10.62 -32.56
N LEU A 469 -40.89 10.57 -31.29
CA LEU A 469 -41.47 9.62 -30.35
C LEU A 469 -42.96 9.97 -30.20
N LEU A 470 -43.84 9.05 -30.60
CA LEU A 470 -45.26 9.10 -30.23
C LEU A 470 -45.31 8.72 -28.74
N VAL A 471 -45.64 9.69 -27.90
CA VAL A 471 -45.93 9.47 -26.47
C VAL A 471 -47.37 8.99 -26.34
#